data_AF-A0A7C0ZSG5-F1
#
_entry.id   AF-A0A7C0ZSG5-F1
#
_cell.length_a   1.000
_cell.length_b   1.000
_cell.length_c   1.000
_cell.angle_alpha   90.00
_cell.angle_beta   90.00
_cell.angle_gamma   90.00
#
_symmetry.space_group_name_H-M   'P 1'
#
loop_
_entity.id
_entity.type
_entity.pdbx_description
1 polymer ?
#
loop_
_entity_poly.entity_id
_entity_poly.type
_entity_poly.pdbx_seq_one_letter_code
_entity_poly.pdbx_strand_id
1 'polypeptide(L)'
;MAQSLDLFGTRKHKAQISELQQQIEELRTENRKLETKLDKRSKKTKTAIARKQEVEEILNQAQQRITTLENELATIVSEVSGNLSFSGTHLLNKKSFEDVVFKLGSVRSKSRTLHSVYLTGTARVSDFEFGDFIDESCIHLFDQIKSHNGKVLFYDESHCISLAIVPPFAIVGSEWVTDDTLDLNPLKTMLEREGAICGVYAHAGRTVVGIVGGHGGHDVSAEIVRTGVQAKHTKGGWSQRRFERGRDEAIEHHVVKVREHLRSMWGAGGDQGDHADRTDRTPRIDRIDLIVAGGDLRLARKMLEGTKIPVIEKRVDAEGAPEDVVARVVWAGRLYRL
;
A
#
# COMPACT_ATOMS: atom_id res chain seq x y z
N MET A 1 -30.32 -50.96 88.52
CA MET A 1 -29.96 -49.75 87.73
C MET A 1 -29.14 -50.15 86.50
N ALA A 2 -29.77 -50.68 85.44
CA ALA A 2 -29.05 -51.05 84.20
C ALA A 2 -29.95 -51.15 82.95
N GLN A 3 -31.10 -50.45 82.90
CA GLN A 3 -32.00 -50.47 81.73
C GLN A 3 -32.23 -49.09 81.10
N SER A 4 -31.64 -48.01 81.62
CA SER A 4 -31.82 -46.65 81.09
C SER A 4 -30.70 -46.15 80.17
N LEU A 5 -29.53 -46.81 80.12
CA LEU A 5 -28.39 -46.38 79.29
C LEU A 5 -28.47 -46.83 77.82
N ASP A 6 -29.21 -47.91 77.52
CA ASP A 6 -29.23 -48.51 76.17
C ASP A 6 -30.21 -47.82 75.20
N LEU A 7 -31.17 -47.06 75.75
CA LEU A 7 -32.17 -46.30 74.98
C LEU A 7 -31.62 -44.99 74.40
N PHE A 8 -30.60 -44.40 75.04
CA PHE A 8 -29.99 -43.13 74.61
C PHE A 8 -28.96 -43.33 73.50
N GLY A 9 -28.17 -44.40 73.55
CA GLY A 9 -27.22 -44.76 72.49
C GLY A 9 -27.91 -45.10 71.17
N THR A 10 -28.96 -45.93 71.22
CA THR A 10 -29.76 -46.31 70.04
C THR A 10 -30.49 -45.14 69.40
N ARG A 11 -30.99 -44.16 70.19
CA ARG A 11 -31.56 -42.91 69.65
C ARG A 11 -30.51 -42.04 68.96
N LYS A 12 -29.31 -41.91 69.54
CA LYS A 12 -28.21 -41.13 68.96
C LYS A 12 -27.70 -41.73 67.65
N HIS A 13 -27.59 -43.06 67.59
CA HIS A 13 -27.23 -43.77 66.37
C HIS A 13 -28.32 -43.68 65.29
N LYS A 14 -29.60 -43.77 65.65
CA LYS A 14 -30.71 -43.54 64.68
C LYS A 14 -30.71 -42.12 64.11
N ALA A 15 -30.42 -41.11 64.93
CA ALA A 15 -30.31 -39.73 64.46
C ALA A 15 -29.14 -39.56 63.47
N GLN A 16 -27.96 -40.12 63.76
CA GLN A 16 -26.83 -40.11 62.83
C GLN A 16 -27.10 -40.87 61.54
N ILE A 17 -27.79 -42.01 61.60
CA ILE A 17 -28.19 -42.76 60.40
C ILE A 17 -29.13 -41.91 59.53
N SER A 18 -30.10 -41.22 60.13
CA SER A 18 -31.02 -40.33 59.41
C SER A 18 -30.29 -39.15 58.76
N GLU A 19 -29.33 -38.54 59.46
CA GLU A 19 -28.55 -37.42 58.96
C GLU A 19 -27.62 -37.83 57.81
N LEU A 20 -26.93 -38.97 57.96
CA LEU A 20 -26.11 -39.54 56.89
C LEU A 20 -26.95 -39.96 55.67
N GLN A 21 -28.15 -40.51 55.88
CA GLN A 21 -29.09 -40.82 54.81
C GLN A 21 -29.55 -39.56 54.06
N GLN A 22 -29.83 -38.48 54.79
CA GLN A 22 -30.19 -37.19 54.21
C GLN A 22 -29.03 -36.61 53.38
N GLN A 23 -27.80 -36.64 53.89
CA GLN A 23 -26.61 -36.20 53.17
C GLN A 23 -26.33 -37.04 51.92
N ILE A 24 -26.50 -38.37 51.99
CA ILE A 24 -26.38 -39.25 50.84
C ILE A 24 -27.39 -38.88 49.75
N GLU A 25 -28.63 -38.58 50.14
CA GLU A 25 -29.66 -38.20 49.18
C GLU A 25 -29.40 -36.82 48.58
N GLU A 26 -28.99 -35.83 49.37
CA GLU A 26 -28.55 -34.52 48.89
C GLU A 26 -27.39 -34.64 47.89
N LEU A 27 -26.32 -35.36 48.24
CA LEU A 27 -25.17 -35.60 47.37
C LEU A 27 -25.55 -36.36 46.08
N ARG A 28 -26.53 -37.28 46.15
CA ARG A 28 -27.08 -37.94 44.95
C ARG A 28 -27.83 -36.95 44.06
N THR A 29 -28.63 -36.05 44.64
CA THR A 29 -29.31 -35.03 43.84
C THR A 29 -28.32 -34.04 43.22
N GLU A 30 -27.26 -33.66 43.93
CA GLU A 30 -26.20 -32.81 43.40
C GLU A 30 -25.42 -33.49 42.29
N ASN A 31 -25.04 -34.75 42.45
CA ASN A 31 -24.40 -35.52 41.38
C ASN A 31 -25.28 -35.57 40.12
N ARG A 32 -26.57 -35.88 40.24
CA ARG A 32 -27.51 -35.85 39.10
C ARG A 32 -27.57 -34.47 38.42
N LYS A 33 -27.57 -33.39 39.21
CA LYS A 33 -27.53 -32.00 38.68
C LYS A 33 -26.20 -31.69 37.98
N LEU A 34 -25.08 -32.20 38.48
CA LEU A 34 -23.76 -32.01 37.87
C LEU A 34 -23.62 -32.82 36.58
N GLU A 35 -24.05 -34.08 36.55
CA GLU A 35 -24.08 -34.94 35.37
C GLU A 35 -24.90 -34.30 34.24
N THR A 36 -26.10 -33.81 34.54
CA THR A 36 -26.93 -33.14 33.53
C THR A 36 -26.33 -31.83 33.01
N LYS A 37 -25.62 -31.05 33.85
CA LYS A 37 -24.85 -29.87 33.40
C LYS A 37 -23.68 -30.27 32.50
N LEU A 38 -22.99 -31.35 32.84
CA LEU A 38 -21.83 -31.86 32.09
C LEU A 38 -22.28 -32.39 30.72
N ASP A 39 -23.38 -33.14 30.65
CA ASP A 39 -23.95 -33.60 29.38
C ASP A 39 -24.40 -32.43 28.48
N LYS A 40 -25.07 -31.41 29.05
CA LYS A 40 -25.42 -30.20 28.30
C LYS A 40 -24.19 -29.47 27.77
N ARG A 41 -23.11 -29.37 28.55
CA ARG A 41 -21.84 -28.77 28.10
C ARG A 41 -21.18 -29.61 27.02
N SER A 42 -21.12 -30.94 27.20
CA SER A 42 -20.57 -31.91 26.23
C SER A 42 -21.29 -31.81 24.89
N LYS A 43 -22.63 -31.76 24.89
CA LYS A 43 -23.43 -31.56 23.67
C LYS A 43 -23.10 -30.23 22.99
N LYS A 44 -23.01 -29.13 23.74
CA LYS A 44 -22.63 -27.82 23.20
C LYS A 44 -21.21 -27.80 22.63
N THR A 45 -20.26 -28.50 23.25
CA THR A 45 -18.89 -28.60 22.72
C THR A 45 -18.86 -29.42 21.44
N LYS A 46 -19.61 -30.52 21.37
CA LYS A 46 -19.71 -31.34 20.16
C LYS A 46 -20.30 -30.55 18.98
N THR A 47 -21.39 -29.80 19.21
CA THR A 47 -22.01 -28.98 18.16
C THR A 47 -21.10 -27.84 17.72
N ALA A 48 -20.36 -27.21 18.64
CA ALA A 48 -19.40 -26.17 18.29
C ALA A 48 -18.22 -26.71 17.47
N ILE A 49 -17.72 -27.91 17.79
CA ILE A 49 -16.66 -28.59 17.04
C ILE A 49 -17.15 -28.96 15.63
N ALA A 50 -18.34 -29.54 15.50
CA ALA A 50 -18.93 -29.87 14.21
C ALA A 50 -19.08 -28.62 13.32
N ARG A 51 -19.63 -27.53 13.87
CA ARG A 51 -19.77 -26.27 13.14
C ARG A 51 -18.42 -25.65 12.76
N LYS A 52 -17.38 -25.84 13.58
CA LYS A 52 -16.02 -25.41 13.25
C LYS A 52 -15.47 -26.22 12.07
N GLN A 53 -15.66 -27.54 12.07
CA GLN A 53 -15.22 -28.42 11.00
C GLN A 53 -15.91 -28.08 9.66
N GLU A 54 -17.23 -27.83 9.68
CA GLU A 54 -17.96 -27.38 8.49
C GLU A 54 -17.39 -26.07 7.91
N VAL A 55 -17.09 -25.10 8.77
CA VAL A 55 -16.51 -23.81 8.34
C VAL A 55 -15.09 -23.99 7.79
N GLU A 56 -14.27 -24.84 8.42
CA GLU A 56 -12.93 -25.16 7.93
C GLU A 56 -12.98 -25.87 6.56
N GLU A 57 -13.95 -26.75 6.33
CA GLU A 57 -14.14 -27.43 5.05
C GLU A 57 -14.54 -26.44 3.94
N ILE A 58 -15.48 -25.53 4.22
CA ILE A 58 -15.87 -24.46 3.28
C ILE A 58 -14.68 -23.55 2.99
N LEU A 59 -13.89 -23.19 4.00
CA LEU A 59 -12.70 -22.34 3.83
C LEU A 59 -11.67 -23.01 2.91
N ASN A 60 -11.40 -24.30 3.14
CA ASN A 60 -10.46 -25.07 2.33
C ASN A 60 -10.94 -25.19 0.88
N GLN A 61 -12.24 -25.45 0.66
CA GLN A 61 -12.82 -25.48 -0.69
C GLN A 61 -12.73 -24.11 -1.39
N ALA A 62 -12.99 -23.02 -0.66
CA ALA A 62 -12.87 -21.66 -1.20
C ALA A 62 -11.40 -21.33 -1.55
N GLN A 63 -10.44 -21.70 -0.69
CA GLN A 63 -9.02 -21.53 -0.94
C GLN A 63 -8.55 -22.33 -2.15
N GLN A 64 -8.95 -23.60 -2.26
CA GLN A 64 -8.66 -24.42 -3.44
C GLN A 64 -9.20 -23.76 -4.71
N ARG A 65 -10.43 -23.24 -4.67
CA ARG A 65 -11.03 -22.58 -5.83
C ARG A 65 -10.32 -21.27 -6.20
N ILE A 66 -9.88 -20.49 -5.22
CA ILE A 66 -9.03 -19.32 -5.45
C ILE A 66 -7.73 -19.75 -6.13
N THR A 67 -7.04 -20.77 -5.63
CA THR A 67 -5.78 -21.23 -6.23
C THR A 67 -5.97 -21.75 -7.66
N THR A 68 -7.08 -22.44 -7.95
CA THR A 68 -7.41 -22.88 -9.31
C THR A 68 -7.65 -21.70 -10.23
N LEU A 69 -8.47 -20.73 -9.80
CA LEU A 69 -8.74 -19.52 -10.59
C LEU A 69 -7.50 -18.65 -10.80
N GLU A 70 -6.61 -18.55 -9.81
CA GLU A 70 -5.33 -17.86 -9.93
C GLU A 70 -4.43 -18.53 -10.97
N ASN A 71 -4.37 -19.86 -11.00
CA ASN A 71 -3.62 -20.62 -12.00
C ASN A 71 -4.24 -20.48 -13.40
N GLU A 72 -5.57 -20.57 -13.53
CA GLU A 72 -6.27 -20.35 -14.80
C GLU A 72 -6.02 -18.92 -15.33
N LEU A 73 -6.09 -17.91 -14.46
CA LEU A 73 -5.74 -16.54 -14.82
C LEU A 73 -4.27 -16.40 -15.21
N ALA A 74 -3.34 -17.06 -14.50
CA ALA A 74 -1.92 -17.04 -14.86
C ALA A 74 -1.68 -17.67 -16.24
N THR A 75 -2.36 -18.77 -16.55
CA THR A 75 -2.31 -19.42 -17.87
C THR A 75 -2.88 -18.50 -18.94
N ILE A 76 -4.07 -17.93 -18.76
CA ILE A 76 -4.68 -16.99 -19.72
C ILE A 76 -3.80 -15.75 -19.92
N VAL A 77 -3.25 -15.19 -18.84
CA VAL A 77 -2.30 -14.06 -18.91
C VAL A 77 -1.04 -14.47 -19.67
N SER A 78 -0.52 -15.68 -19.48
CA SER A 78 0.64 -16.19 -20.20
C SER A 78 0.37 -16.46 -21.68
N GLU A 79 -0.83 -16.95 -22.02
CA GLU A 79 -1.26 -17.20 -23.41
C GLU A 79 -1.52 -15.88 -24.15
N VAL A 80 -2.08 -14.86 -23.47
CA VAL A 80 -2.26 -13.50 -24.02
C VAL A 80 -0.93 -12.73 -24.10
N SER A 81 -0.03 -12.91 -23.12
CA SER A 81 1.30 -12.27 -23.10
C SER A 81 2.33 -13.00 -23.97
N GLY A 82 2.00 -14.19 -24.48
CA GLY A 82 2.94 -15.07 -25.18
C GLY A 82 3.47 -14.55 -26.51
N ASN A 83 2.85 -13.51 -27.10
CA ASN A 83 3.29 -13.00 -28.40
C ASN A 83 4.05 -11.67 -28.36
N LEU A 84 3.95 -10.88 -27.28
CA LEU A 84 4.62 -9.57 -27.18
C LEU A 84 4.97 -9.29 -25.71
N SER A 85 6.26 -9.29 -25.38
CA SER A 85 6.77 -8.94 -24.05
C SER A 85 7.77 -7.80 -24.17
N PHE A 86 7.80 -6.90 -23.18
CA PHE A 86 8.76 -5.81 -23.14
C PHE A 86 10.18 -6.36 -23.14
N SER A 87 11.01 -5.96 -24.11
CA SER A 87 12.41 -6.38 -24.19
C SER A 87 13.23 -5.95 -22.97
N GLY A 88 12.81 -4.88 -22.30
CA GLY A 88 13.39 -4.45 -21.02
C GLY A 88 12.56 -3.40 -20.31
N THR A 89 12.53 -3.46 -18.98
CA THR A 89 11.94 -2.43 -18.11
C THR A 89 12.99 -1.95 -17.11
N HIS A 90 13.23 -0.64 -17.05
CA HIS A 90 14.20 -0.03 -16.16
C HIS A 90 13.56 1.03 -15.28
N LEU A 91 13.80 0.95 -13.97
CA LEU A 91 13.42 2.00 -13.04
C LEU A 91 14.37 3.20 -13.20
N LEU A 92 13.79 4.40 -13.28
CA LEU A 92 14.56 5.64 -13.38
C LEU A 92 14.55 6.38 -12.05
N ASN A 93 15.72 6.84 -11.62
CA ASN A 93 15.92 7.92 -10.65
C ASN A 93 16.29 9.23 -11.38
N LYS A 94 16.45 10.35 -10.64
CA LYS A 94 16.76 11.66 -11.22
C LYS A 94 17.96 11.62 -12.19
N LYS A 95 19.12 11.11 -11.73
CA LYS A 95 20.35 11.04 -12.53
C LYS A 95 20.16 10.19 -13.79
N SER A 96 19.58 9.01 -13.67
CA SER A 96 19.33 8.14 -14.82
C SER A 96 18.29 8.74 -15.79
N PHE A 97 17.33 9.53 -15.30
CA PHE A 97 16.37 10.22 -16.13
C PHE A 97 17.04 11.38 -16.88
N GLU A 98 17.89 12.17 -16.22
CA GLU A 98 18.76 13.18 -16.84
C GLU A 98 19.64 12.55 -17.94
N ASP A 99 20.29 11.42 -17.63
CA ASP A 99 21.14 10.69 -18.58
C ASP A 99 20.35 10.21 -19.81
N VAL A 100 19.13 9.70 -19.61
CA VAL A 100 18.26 9.24 -20.71
C VAL A 100 17.83 10.43 -21.58
N VAL A 101 17.37 11.52 -20.97
CA VAL A 101 16.98 12.74 -21.69
C VAL A 101 18.17 13.31 -22.46
N PHE A 102 19.36 13.32 -21.87
CA PHE A 102 20.59 13.75 -22.53
C PHE A 102 20.93 12.86 -23.74
N LYS A 103 20.89 11.53 -23.57
CA LYS A 103 21.17 10.57 -24.65
C LYS A 103 20.16 10.69 -25.80
N LEU A 104 18.87 10.74 -25.50
CA LEU A 104 17.82 10.94 -26.52
C LEU A 104 18.00 12.26 -27.25
N GLY A 105 18.49 13.30 -26.57
CA GLY A 105 18.76 14.60 -27.16
C GLY A 105 19.88 14.62 -28.19
N SER A 106 20.69 13.56 -28.27
CA SER A 106 21.75 13.38 -29.27
C SER A 106 21.27 12.70 -30.56
N VAL A 107 20.07 12.10 -30.55
CA VAL A 107 19.52 11.37 -31.70
C VAL A 107 19.08 12.35 -32.78
N ARG A 108 19.46 12.08 -34.03
CA ARG A 108 19.07 12.86 -35.21
C ARG A 108 18.72 11.93 -36.37
N SER A 109 17.66 12.24 -37.10
CA SER A 109 17.33 11.61 -38.38
C SER A 109 17.57 12.60 -39.51
N LYS A 110 18.03 12.12 -40.67
CA LYS A 110 18.18 12.98 -41.86
C LYS A 110 16.85 13.27 -42.56
N SER A 111 15.86 12.41 -42.36
CA SER A 111 14.63 12.36 -43.16
C SER A 111 13.37 12.68 -42.36
N ARG A 112 13.50 13.29 -41.17
CA ARG A 112 12.39 13.61 -40.25
C ARG A 112 11.51 12.41 -39.89
N THR A 113 12.14 11.31 -39.53
CA THR A 113 11.48 10.02 -39.20
C THR A 113 11.32 9.77 -37.71
N LEU A 114 11.62 10.77 -36.85
CA LEU A 114 11.57 10.62 -35.40
C LEU A 114 10.22 11.09 -34.89
N HIS A 115 9.49 10.19 -34.24
CA HIS A 115 8.20 10.45 -33.63
C HIS A 115 8.35 10.58 -32.12
N SER A 116 7.72 11.61 -31.57
CA SER A 116 7.57 11.84 -30.13
C SER A 116 6.08 11.95 -29.84
N VAL A 117 5.53 10.94 -29.16
CA VAL A 117 4.10 10.85 -28.82
C VAL A 117 3.94 11.00 -27.32
N TYR A 118 3.28 12.05 -26.89
CA TYR A 118 2.97 12.33 -25.49
C TYR A 118 1.50 12.00 -25.22
N LEU A 119 1.23 11.23 -24.17
CA LEU A 119 -0.11 10.94 -23.68
C LEU A 119 -0.24 11.33 -22.23
N THR A 120 -1.27 12.11 -21.90
CA THR A 120 -1.66 12.35 -20.51
C THR A 120 -2.19 11.08 -19.84
N GLY A 121 -2.33 11.08 -18.51
CA GLY A 121 -2.84 9.91 -17.77
C GLY A 121 -4.29 9.51 -18.10
N THR A 122 -5.04 10.37 -18.81
CA THR A 122 -6.44 10.13 -19.20
C THR A 122 -6.60 9.86 -20.69
N ALA A 123 -5.61 10.19 -21.52
CA ALA A 123 -5.66 10.00 -22.96
C ALA A 123 -5.47 8.52 -23.33
N ARG A 124 -6.06 8.12 -24.46
CA ARG A 124 -5.94 6.77 -25.00
C ARG A 124 -5.06 6.78 -26.24
N VAL A 125 -4.40 5.65 -26.48
CA VAL A 125 -3.64 5.44 -27.72
C VAL A 125 -4.55 5.53 -28.94
N SER A 126 -5.81 5.07 -28.82
CA SER A 126 -6.84 5.17 -29.85
C SER A 126 -7.24 6.61 -30.24
N ASP A 127 -6.84 7.61 -29.47
CA ASP A 127 -7.13 9.02 -29.79
C ASP A 127 -6.21 9.54 -30.92
N PHE A 128 -5.21 8.74 -31.31
CA PHE A 128 -4.21 9.07 -32.33
C PHE A 128 -4.29 8.05 -33.48
N GLU A 129 -4.19 8.56 -34.71
CA GLU A 129 -4.11 7.75 -35.93
C GLU A 129 -2.65 7.56 -36.33
N PHE A 130 -1.99 6.54 -35.78
CA PHE A 130 -0.56 6.30 -36.05
C PHE A 130 -0.23 5.86 -37.48
N GLY A 131 -1.23 5.47 -38.28
CA GLY A 131 -1.04 5.00 -39.65
C GLY A 131 -0.03 3.85 -39.75
N ASP A 132 0.76 3.85 -40.83
CA ASP A 132 1.84 2.88 -41.07
C ASP A 132 3.19 3.35 -40.50
N PHE A 133 3.22 4.44 -39.72
CA PHE A 133 4.46 5.03 -39.22
C PHE A 133 5.03 4.30 -38.01
N ILE A 134 4.16 3.69 -37.18
CA ILE A 134 4.55 2.99 -35.95
C ILE A 134 4.01 1.56 -36.01
N ASP A 135 4.87 0.59 -35.72
CA ASP A 135 4.50 -0.83 -35.73
C ASP A 135 3.31 -1.12 -34.80
N GLU A 136 2.36 -1.93 -35.27
CA GLU A 136 1.20 -2.36 -34.47
C GLU A 136 1.62 -3.03 -33.14
N SER A 137 2.72 -3.79 -33.16
CA SER A 137 3.31 -4.42 -31.97
C SER A 137 3.77 -3.39 -30.94
N CYS A 138 4.43 -2.31 -31.39
CA CYS A 138 4.90 -1.21 -30.56
C CYS A 138 3.70 -0.44 -29.98
N ILE A 139 2.68 -0.14 -30.78
CA ILE A 139 1.45 0.51 -30.33
C ILE A 139 0.76 -0.33 -29.25
N HIS A 140 0.64 -1.65 -29.47
CA HIS A 140 0.02 -2.56 -28.51
C HIS A 140 0.77 -2.60 -27.18
N LEU A 141 2.11 -2.73 -27.21
CA LEU A 141 2.93 -2.69 -25.98
C LEU A 141 2.86 -1.33 -25.28
N PHE A 142 2.86 -0.24 -26.06
CA PHE A 142 2.71 1.10 -25.52
C PHE A 142 1.36 1.28 -24.82
N ASP A 143 0.26 0.77 -25.39
CA ASP A 143 -1.07 0.86 -24.80
C ASP A 143 -1.19 0.12 -23.46
N GLN A 144 -0.54 -1.04 -23.34
CA GLN A 144 -0.52 -1.83 -22.11
C GLN A 144 0.15 -1.11 -20.91
N ILE A 145 0.99 -0.11 -21.16
CA ILE A 145 1.62 0.68 -20.10
C ILE A 145 0.55 1.54 -19.41
N LYS A 146 0.23 1.17 -18.16
CA LYS A 146 -0.66 1.92 -17.28
C LYS A 146 0.13 2.97 -16.50
N SER A 147 -0.23 4.24 -16.67
CA SER A 147 0.42 5.35 -15.97
C SER A 147 -0.58 6.44 -15.60
N HIS A 148 -0.43 6.99 -14.39
CA HIS A 148 -1.24 8.13 -13.93
C HIS A 148 -0.56 9.46 -14.27
N ASN A 149 0.76 9.44 -14.48
CA ASN A 149 1.55 10.59 -14.90
C ASN A 149 1.52 10.79 -16.43
N GLY A 150 0.83 9.93 -17.17
CA GLY A 150 0.97 9.84 -18.61
C GLY A 150 2.19 9.02 -19.03
N LYS A 151 2.39 8.89 -20.33
CA LYS A 151 3.46 8.11 -20.96
C LYS A 151 3.90 8.78 -22.26
N VAL A 152 5.16 8.60 -22.61
CA VAL A 152 5.77 9.12 -23.83
C VAL A 152 6.29 7.97 -24.65
N LEU A 153 6.10 7.99 -25.97
CA LEU A 153 6.72 7.09 -26.93
C LEU A 153 7.71 7.87 -27.80
N PHE A 154 8.93 7.39 -27.87
CA PHE A 154 9.93 7.79 -28.85
C PHE A 154 10.13 6.65 -29.82
N TYR A 155 9.89 6.92 -31.10
CA TYR A 155 9.93 5.92 -32.15
C TYR A 155 10.63 6.48 -33.39
N ASP A 156 11.32 5.63 -34.13
CA ASP A 156 11.93 5.96 -35.41
C ASP A 156 11.45 4.98 -36.48
N GLU A 157 11.06 5.48 -37.66
CA GLU A 157 10.60 4.65 -38.78
C GLU A 157 11.66 3.66 -39.29
N SER A 158 12.95 3.89 -39.00
CA SER A 158 14.01 2.92 -39.30
C SER A 158 14.16 1.82 -38.22
N HIS A 159 13.22 1.77 -37.27
CA HIS A 159 13.15 0.83 -36.13
C HIS A 159 14.40 0.83 -35.23
N CYS A 160 15.24 1.87 -35.29
CA CYS A 160 16.43 1.98 -34.44
C CYS A 160 16.08 2.37 -33.00
N ILE A 161 14.93 3.00 -32.80
CA ILE A 161 14.46 3.50 -31.51
C ILE A 161 13.00 3.08 -31.34
N SER A 162 12.74 2.39 -30.24
CA SER A 162 11.42 1.97 -29.79
C SER A 162 11.41 2.03 -28.26
N LEU A 163 11.11 3.21 -27.71
CA LEU A 163 11.25 3.49 -26.28
C LEU A 163 10.01 4.18 -25.74
N ALA A 164 9.45 3.64 -24.66
CA ALA A 164 8.43 4.34 -23.89
C ALA A 164 8.93 4.76 -22.52
N ILE A 165 8.56 5.97 -22.09
CA ILE A 165 8.90 6.52 -20.78
C ILE A 165 7.62 6.83 -20.02
N VAL A 166 7.53 6.32 -18.80
CA VAL A 166 6.61 6.84 -17.77
C VAL A 166 7.39 7.86 -16.95
N PRO A 167 7.13 9.16 -17.13
CA PRO A 167 7.91 10.21 -16.48
C PRO A 167 7.62 10.32 -14.98
N PRO A 168 8.54 10.95 -14.22
CA PRO A 168 8.35 11.15 -12.79
C PRO A 168 7.19 12.09 -12.45
N PHE A 169 6.78 12.97 -13.35
CA PHE A 169 5.68 13.91 -13.14
C PHE A 169 4.66 13.85 -14.28
N ALA A 170 3.46 14.38 -14.03
CA ALA A 170 2.37 14.32 -14.98
C ALA A 170 2.66 15.13 -16.26
N ILE A 171 2.36 14.52 -17.40
CA ILE A 171 2.32 15.19 -18.71
C ILE A 171 1.04 16.05 -18.77
N VAL A 172 1.19 17.29 -19.23
CA VAL A 172 0.10 18.29 -19.22
C VAL A 172 -0.78 18.20 -20.48
N GLY A 173 -0.22 17.81 -21.62
CA GLY A 173 -0.93 17.72 -22.91
C GLY A 173 -0.59 16.45 -23.68
N SER A 174 -1.54 15.95 -24.47
CA SER A 174 -1.30 14.85 -25.39
C SER A 174 -1.01 15.41 -26.78
N GLU A 175 0.16 15.11 -27.32
CA GLU A 175 0.63 15.66 -28.59
C GLU A 175 1.45 14.61 -29.34
N TRP A 176 1.45 14.71 -30.67
CA TRP A 176 2.30 13.90 -31.52
C TRP A 176 3.09 14.82 -32.44
N VAL A 177 4.42 14.74 -32.33
CA VAL A 177 5.37 15.52 -33.10
C VAL A 177 6.25 14.58 -33.91
N THR A 178 6.48 14.93 -35.16
CA THR A 178 7.39 14.23 -36.08
C THR A 178 8.42 15.23 -36.60
N ASP A 179 9.71 14.95 -36.36
CA ASP A 179 10.79 15.84 -36.82
C ASP A 179 12.13 15.08 -37.03
N ASP A 180 13.19 15.82 -37.34
CA ASP A 180 14.57 15.32 -37.42
C ASP A 180 15.23 15.11 -36.05
N THR A 181 14.59 15.60 -34.98
CA THR A 181 15.01 15.44 -33.59
C THR A 181 13.84 14.95 -32.74
N LEU A 182 14.12 14.28 -31.62
CA LEU A 182 13.08 13.94 -30.64
C LEU A 182 12.68 15.20 -29.86
N ASP A 183 11.38 15.47 -29.75
CA ASP A 183 10.90 16.52 -28.86
C ASP A 183 11.06 16.06 -27.41
N LEU A 184 11.93 16.75 -26.67
CA LEU A 184 12.24 16.44 -25.26
C LEU A 184 11.86 17.57 -24.32
N ASN A 185 11.23 18.64 -24.83
CA ASN A 185 10.92 19.83 -24.03
C ASN A 185 10.05 19.51 -22.81
N PRO A 186 9.00 18.66 -22.89
CA PRO A 186 8.23 18.27 -21.71
C PRO A 186 9.06 17.52 -20.66
N LEU A 187 10.07 16.74 -21.05
CA LEU A 187 10.93 16.03 -20.10
C LEU A 187 12.02 16.93 -19.50
N LYS A 188 12.56 17.89 -20.26
CA LYS A 188 13.54 18.86 -19.77
C LYS A 188 12.93 19.81 -18.74
N THR A 189 11.72 20.32 -19.01
CA THR A 189 11.00 21.18 -18.06
C THR A 189 10.71 20.49 -16.72
N MET A 190 10.54 19.15 -16.72
CA MET A 190 10.44 18.36 -15.49
C MET A 190 11.74 18.33 -14.68
N LEU A 191 12.90 18.30 -15.35
CA LEU A 191 14.23 18.31 -14.71
C LEU A 191 14.58 19.68 -14.13
N GLU A 192 14.18 20.74 -14.83
CA GLU A 192 14.40 22.14 -14.49
C GLU A 192 13.40 22.67 -13.46
N ARG A 193 12.48 21.83 -12.98
CA ARG A 193 11.42 22.26 -12.06
C ARG A 193 12.01 22.90 -10.80
N GLU A 194 11.68 24.17 -10.63
CA GLU A 194 11.93 24.92 -9.41
C GLU A 194 10.74 24.71 -8.45
N GLY A 195 11.01 24.29 -7.21
CA GLY A 195 9.98 24.09 -6.19
C GLY A 195 10.28 22.95 -5.23
N ALA A 196 9.69 23.02 -4.04
CA ALA A 196 9.81 21.99 -3.03
C ALA A 196 8.76 20.89 -3.25
N ILE A 197 9.21 19.63 -3.34
CA ILE A 197 8.36 18.46 -3.47
C ILE A 197 8.43 17.66 -2.18
N CYS A 198 7.29 17.40 -1.54
CA CYS A 198 7.24 16.53 -0.37
C CYS A 198 7.12 15.07 -0.81
N GLY A 199 8.09 14.23 -0.46
CA GLY A 199 7.98 12.78 -0.61
C GLY A 199 7.45 12.14 0.67
N VAL A 200 6.52 11.20 0.54
CA VAL A 200 5.98 10.38 1.64
C VAL A 200 6.07 8.92 1.26
N TYR A 201 6.86 8.13 1.99
CA TYR A 201 6.94 6.68 1.84
C TYR A 201 6.30 6.00 3.05
N ALA A 202 5.04 5.58 2.87
CA ALA A 202 4.21 5.08 3.94
C ALA A 202 4.48 3.60 4.24
N HIS A 203 4.73 3.30 5.51
CA HIS A 203 4.72 1.93 6.02
C HIS A 203 4.19 1.94 7.46
N ALA A 204 3.50 0.86 7.84
CA ALA A 204 2.95 0.72 9.19
C ALA A 204 4.07 0.79 10.24
N GLY A 205 4.03 1.80 11.12
CA GLY A 205 5.00 2.00 12.20
C GLY A 205 6.33 2.62 11.79
N ARG A 206 6.60 2.84 10.49
CA ARG A 206 7.82 3.48 10.00
C ARG A 206 7.57 4.21 8.70
N THR A 207 7.21 5.48 8.75
CA THR A 207 7.01 6.29 7.54
C THR A 207 8.22 7.19 7.33
N VAL A 208 8.71 7.27 6.09
CA VAL A 208 9.72 8.26 5.71
C VAL A 208 9.00 9.46 5.09
N VAL A 209 9.36 10.66 5.51
CA VAL A 209 8.84 11.91 4.97
C VAL A 209 10.00 12.84 4.69
N GLY A 210 9.93 13.63 3.63
CA GLY A 210 11.01 14.57 3.33
C GLY A 210 10.67 15.52 2.20
N ILE A 211 11.53 16.50 2.00
CA ILE A 211 11.43 17.52 0.98
C ILE A 211 12.60 17.34 0.01
N VAL A 212 12.28 17.35 -1.28
CA VAL A 212 13.23 17.30 -2.40
C VAL A 212 13.12 18.61 -3.16
N GLY A 213 14.26 19.28 -3.35
CA GLY A 213 14.30 20.61 -3.97
C GLY A 213 14.04 21.74 -2.98
N GLY A 214 14.12 22.99 -3.46
CA GLY A 214 14.07 24.22 -2.65
C GLY A 214 15.24 25.16 -2.94
N HIS A 215 15.38 26.24 -2.18
CA HIS A 215 16.50 27.19 -2.26
C HIS A 215 17.85 26.45 -2.13
N GLY A 216 18.57 26.31 -3.25
CA GLY A 216 19.82 25.54 -3.34
C GLY A 216 19.79 24.33 -4.29
N GLY A 217 18.62 23.96 -4.83
CA GLY A 217 18.44 23.12 -6.03
C GLY A 217 18.74 21.62 -5.91
N HIS A 218 19.41 21.17 -4.85
CA HIS A 218 19.87 19.77 -4.72
C HIS A 218 19.65 19.13 -3.35
N ASP A 219 19.21 19.90 -2.37
CA ASP A 219 19.08 19.38 -1.01
C ASP A 219 17.86 18.46 -0.89
N VAL A 220 18.11 17.32 -0.25
CA VAL A 220 17.08 16.38 0.18
C VAL A 220 17.16 16.33 1.69
N SER A 221 16.10 16.78 2.35
CA SER A 221 15.94 16.64 3.79
C SER A 221 14.87 15.62 4.06
N ALA A 222 15.16 14.60 4.86
CA ALA A 222 14.21 13.53 5.13
C ALA A 222 14.32 13.02 6.56
N GLU A 223 13.18 12.65 7.12
CA GLU A 223 13.05 12.15 8.47
C GLU A 223 12.22 10.86 8.50
N ILE A 224 12.42 10.07 9.55
CA ILE A 224 11.67 8.83 9.76
C ILE A 224 10.77 9.01 10.99
N VAL A 225 9.46 8.97 10.76
CA VAL A 225 8.48 8.84 11.83
C VAL A 225 8.37 7.37 12.19
N ARG A 226 8.75 7.00 13.41
CA ARG A 226 8.63 5.63 13.93
C ARG A 226 7.62 5.56 15.07
N THR A 227 6.78 4.53 15.05
CA THR A 227 5.87 4.20 16.17
C THR A 227 5.86 2.69 16.41
N GLY A 228 5.40 2.26 17.58
CA GLY A 228 5.44 0.87 18.04
C GLY A 228 4.39 -0.06 17.39
N VAL A 229 4.12 0.06 16.09
CA VAL A 229 3.20 -0.84 15.40
C VAL A 229 3.85 -2.21 15.22
N GLN A 230 3.25 -3.24 15.81
CA GLN A 230 3.76 -4.61 15.69
C GLN A 230 3.49 -5.23 14.30
N ALA A 231 4.43 -6.07 13.85
CA ALA A 231 4.35 -6.79 12.59
C ALA A 231 3.11 -7.71 12.54
N LYS A 232 2.70 -8.11 11.32
CA LYS A 232 1.47 -8.90 11.16
C LYS A 232 1.80 -10.33 11.58
N HIS A 233 1.21 -10.80 12.67
CA HIS A 233 1.33 -12.20 13.04
C HIS A 233 0.25 -13.01 12.32
N THR A 234 0.68 -14.00 11.54
CA THR A 234 -0.18 -14.95 10.80
C THR A 234 -0.66 -16.13 11.62
N LYS A 235 -0.33 -16.19 12.93
CA LYS A 235 -0.75 -17.30 13.79
C LYS A 235 -2.21 -17.11 14.22
N GLY A 236 -3.10 -17.94 13.68
CA GLY A 236 -4.52 -17.93 13.98
C GLY A 236 -4.83 -18.40 15.40
N GLY A 237 -5.79 -17.77 16.07
CA GLY A 237 -6.20 -18.15 17.43
C GLY A 237 -7.23 -17.21 18.07
N TRP A 238 -7.79 -17.62 19.22
CA TRP A 238 -8.86 -16.89 19.91
C TRP A 238 -8.46 -15.46 20.35
N SER A 239 -7.16 -15.22 20.53
CA SER A 239 -6.59 -13.90 20.85
C SER A 239 -6.29 -13.02 19.62
N GLN A 240 -6.41 -13.56 18.39
CA GLN A 240 -6.03 -12.86 17.16
C GLN A 240 -6.81 -11.55 16.96
N ARG A 241 -8.14 -11.57 17.18
CA ARG A 241 -8.98 -10.36 17.03
C ARG A 241 -8.60 -9.23 18.01
N ARG A 242 -8.04 -9.56 19.19
CA ARG A 242 -7.57 -8.53 20.14
C ARG A 242 -6.25 -7.90 19.67
N PHE A 243 -5.34 -8.71 19.14
CA PHE A 243 -4.09 -8.22 18.56
C PHE A 243 -4.31 -7.40 17.28
N GLU A 244 -5.25 -7.82 16.43
CA GLU A 244 -5.63 -7.07 15.22
C GLU A 244 -6.19 -5.70 15.58
N ARG A 245 -7.09 -5.60 16.56
CA ARG A 245 -7.63 -4.30 17.03
C ARG A 245 -6.55 -3.40 17.63
N GLY A 246 -5.70 -3.93 18.50
CA GLY A 246 -4.62 -3.15 19.10
C GLY A 246 -3.61 -2.66 18.04
N ARG A 247 -3.39 -3.45 16.99
CA ARG A 247 -2.59 -3.03 15.84
C ARG A 247 -3.28 -1.96 15.01
N ASP A 248 -4.57 -2.07 14.73
CA ASP A 248 -5.32 -1.06 13.98
C ASP A 248 -5.31 0.29 14.71
N GLU A 249 -5.48 0.28 16.04
CA GLU A 249 -5.35 1.47 16.90
C GLU A 249 -3.94 2.05 16.85
N ALA A 250 -2.90 1.20 16.89
CA ALA A 250 -1.51 1.64 16.75
C ALA A 250 -1.22 2.24 15.37
N ILE A 251 -1.82 1.70 14.30
CA ILE A 251 -1.72 2.26 12.94
C ILE A 251 -2.38 3.64 12.88
N GLU A 252 -3.56 3.79 13.49
CA GLU A 252 -4.25 5.09 13.52
C GLU A 252 -3.43 6.14 14.30
N HIS A 253 -2.86 5.76 15.44
CA HIS A 253 -1.93 6.62 16.16
C HIS A 253 -0.70 7.00 15.31
N HIS A 254 -0.16 6.06 14.52
CA HIS A 254 0.93 6.34 13.59
C HIS A 254 0.52 7.35 12.50
N VAL A 255 -0.68 7.22 11.93
CA VAL A 255 -1.23 8.18 10.96
C VAL A 255 -1.29 9.59 11.55
N VAL A 256 -1.79 9.73 12.79
CA VAL A 256 -1.85 11.03 13.48
C VAL A 256 -0.45 11.61 13.66
N LYS A 257 0.53 10.82 14.11
CA LYS A 257 1.92 11.26 14.28
C LYS A 257 2.56 11.72 12.98
N VAL A 258 2.32 11.01 11.88
CA VAL A 258 2.80 11.44 10.56
C VAL A 258 2.12 12.74 10.12
N ARG A 259 0.81 12.89 10.31
CA ARG A 259 0.08 14.13 10.00
C ARG A 259 0.61 15.34 10.77
N GLU A 260 0.89 15.18 12.06
CA GLU A 260 1.52 16.21 12.90
C GLU A 260 2.89 16.62 12.34
N HIS A 261 3.71 15.63 12.00
CA HIS A 261 5.05 15.87 11.47
C HIS A 261 5.02 16.54 10.10
N LEU A 262 4.15 16.06 9.19
CA LEU A 262 3.90 16.72 7.91
C LEU A 262 3.54 18.18 8.16
N ARG A 263 2.53 18.48 9.01
CA ARG A 263 2.12 19.86 9.41
C ARG A 263 3.27 20.74 9.88
N SER A 264 4.23 20.17 10.59
CA SER A 264 5.44 20.89 10.99
C SER A 264 6.35 21.21 9.79
N MET A 265 6.52 20.29 8.83
CA MET A 265 7.46 20.45 7.71
C MET A 265 7.05 21.52 6.70
N TRP A 266 5.79 21.57 6.26
CA TRP A 266 5.26 22.64 5.38
C TRP A 266 4.84 23.93 6.11
N GLY A 267 5.06 24.01 7.43
CA GLY A 267 4.62 25.12 8.27
C GLY A 267 3.09 25.20 8.44
N ALA A 268 2.63 25.96 9.43
CA ALA A 268 1.21 26.27 9.65
C ALA A 268 0.61 27.21 8.57
N GLY A 269 1.03 27.08 7.31
CA GLY A 269 0.61 27.88 6.16
C GLY A 269 -0.52 27.25 5.32
N GLY A 270 -1.13 26.16 5.82
CA GLY A 270 -2.32 25.55 5.21
C GLY A 270 -3.65 26.23 5.60
N ASP A 271 -3.60 27.18 6.54
CA ASP A 271 -4.76 27.95 7.00
C ASP A 271 -4.46 29.44 6.80
N GLN A 272 -4.96 30.01 5.71
CA GLN A 272 -4.96 31.45 5.48
C GLN A 272 -5.93 32.09 6.47
N GLY A 273 -5.40 32.60 7.58
CA GLY A 273 -5.96 33.74 8.30
C GLY A 273 -5.12 34.96 7.98
N ASP A 274 -5.74 35.97 7.37
CA ASP A 274 -5.20 37.33 7.19
C ASP A 274 -4.63 37.86 8.51
N HIS A 275 -3.30 37.91 8.66
CA HIS A 275 -2.66 38.89 9.52
C HIS A 275 -1.22 39.13 9.03
N ALA A 276 -1.09 40.14 8.18
CA ALA A 276 0.17 40.76 7.82
C ALA A 276 0.72 41.53 9.03
N ASP A 277 1.58 40.89 9.82
CA ASP A 277 2.72 41.55 10.46
C ASP A 277 3.65 40.48 11.06
N ARG A 278 4.87 40.36 10.53
CA ARG A 278 6.09 40.10 11.33
C ARG A 278 7.32 39.92 10.46
N THR A 279 8.24 40.82 10.72
CA THR A 279 9.68 40.72 10.51
C THR A 279 10.26 39.54 11.30
N ASP A 280 10.39 38.38 10.68
CA ASP A 280 11.31 37.36 11.19
C ASP A 280 12.09 36.70 10.04
N ARG A 281 13.40 36.62 10.23
CA ARG A 281 14.37 36.00 9.31
C ARG A 281 14.35 34.47 9.48
N THR A 282 13.17 33.88 9.52
CA THR A 282 13.02 32.43 9.39
C THR A 282 13.19 32.09 7.91
N PRO A 283 14.03 31.11 7.52
CA PRO A 283 14.14 30.70 6.12
C PRO A 283 12.73 30.38 5.62
N ARG A 284 12.31 31.03 4.52
CA ARG A 284 11.05 30.72 3.86
C ARG A 284 11.08 29.22 3.60
N ILE A 285 10.26 28.46 4.32
CA ILE A 285 9.94 27.08 3.90
C ILE A 285 9.33 27.28 2.52
N ASP A 286 10.05 26.83 1.49
CA ASP A 286 9.56 26.90 0.13
C ASP A 286 8.17 26.26 0.11
N ARG A 287 7.21 26.98 -0.46
CA ARG A 287 5.83 26.51 -0.59
C ARG A 287 5.90 25.14 -1.24
N ILE A 288 5.40 24.11 -0.55
CA ILE A 288 5.35 22.77 -1.11
C ILE A 288 4.27 22.78 -2.19
N ASP A 289 4.66 22.55 -3.43
CA ASP A 289 3.74 22.64 -4.57
C ASP A 289 3.18 21.27 -4.96
N LEU A 290 3.79 20.19 -4.48
CA LEU A 290 3.46 18.82 -4.85
C LEU A 290 3.83 17.83 -3.74
N ILE A 291 2.98 16.82 -3.54
CA ILE A 291 3.28 15.65 -2.71
C ILE A 291 3.41 14.42 -3.60
N VAL A 292 4.44 13.60 -3.39
CA VAL A 292 4.59 12.29 -4.03
C VAL A 292 4.54 11.21 -2.96
N ALA A 293 3.53 10.35 -3.05
CA ALA A 293 3.25 9.27 -2.10
C ALA A 293 3.67 7.91 -2.66
N GLY A 294 4.36 7.11 -1.86
CA GLY A 294 4.77 5.73 -2.16
C GLY A 294 4.63 4.78 -0.97
N GLY A 295 5.00 3.52 -1.15
CA GLY A 295 4.84 2.47 -0.16
C GLY A 295 3.39 1.96 -0.08
N ASP A 296 2.85 1.83 1.13
CA ASP A 296 1.44 1.48 1.32
C ASP A 296 0.54 2.68 0.97
N LEU A 297 0.03 2.69 -0.27
CA LEU A 297 -0.82 3.77 -0.79
C LEU A 297 -2.12 3.96 0.01
N ARG A 298 -2.67 2.90 0.62
CA ARG A 298 -3.88 3.04 1.46
C ARG A 298 -3.55 3.83 2.71
N LEU A 299 -2.41 3.53 3.32
CA LEU A 299 -1.91 4.25 4.49
C LEU A 299 -1.49 5.69 4.12
N ALA A 300 -0.83 5.88 2.98
CA ALA A 300 -0.44 7.20 2.50
C ALA A 300 -1.66 8.11 2.28
N ARG A 301 -2.74 7.60 1.66
CA ARG A 301 -4.00 8.36 1.51
C ARG A 301 -4.58 8.79 2.85
N LYS A 302 -4.58 7.90 3.84
CA LYS A 302 -4.99 8.28 5.20
C LYS A 302 -4.07 9.39 5.74
N MET A 303 -2.75 9.24 5.65
CA MET A 303 -1.81 10.26 6.13
C MET A 303 -1.99 11.62 5.46
N LEU A 304 -2.40 11.64 4.19
CA LEU A 304 -2.54 12.85 3.38
C LEU A 304 -3.98 13.39 3.30
N GLU A 305 -4.96 12.72 3.91
CA GLU A 305 -6.35 13.14 3.90
C GLU A 305 -6.51 14.57 4.43
N GLY A 306 -7.27 15.39 3.71
CA GLY A 306 -7.49 16.81 4.04
C GLY A 306 -6.40 17.76 3.54
N THR A 307 -5.32 17.27 2.89
CA THR A 307 -4.36 18.14 2.21
C THR A 307 -4.98 18.83 1.00
N LYS A 308 -4.66 20.12 0.80
CA LYS A 308 -5.00 20.87 -0.42
C LYS A 308 -3.90 20.80 -1.49
N ILE A 309 -2.72 20.26 -1.15
CA ILE A 309 -1.61 20.13 -2.12
C ILE A 309 -1.89 18.94 -3.04
N PRO A 310 -1.66 19.07 -4.35
CA PRO A 310 -1.76 17.96 -5.29
C PRO A 310 -0.90 16.76 -4.86
N VAL A 311 -1.46 15.54 -4.98
CA VAL A 311 -0.78 14.29 -4.60
C VAL A 311 -0.62 13.40 -5.82
N ILE A 312 0.60 12.91 -6.07
CA ILE A 312 0.89 11.86 -7.04
C ILE A 312 1.19 10.56 -6.29
N GLU A 313 0.45 9.50 -6.59
CA GLU A 313 0.70 8.16 -6.04
C GLU A 313 1.62 7.35 -6.95
N LYS A 314 2.68 6.78 -6.39
CA LYS A 314 3.64 5.94 -7.11
C LYS A 314 3.81 4.58 -6.44
N ARG A 315 3.80 3.54 -7.27
CA ARG A 315 4.13 2.18 -6.85
C ARG A 315 5.62 1.94 -7.06
N VAL A 316 6.39 2.19 -6.02
CA VAL A 316 7.85 2.11 -5.99
C VAL A 316 8.24 1.49 -4.67
N ASP A 317 9.12 0.50 -4.70
CA ASP A 317 9.77 -0.01 -3.51
C ASP A 317 11.07 0.76 -3.28
N ALA A 318 11.21 1.28 -2.08
CA ALA A 318 12.35 2.09 -1.68
C ALA A 318 12.87 1.64 -0.31
N GLU A 319 14.18 1.40 -0.25
CA GLU A 319 14.92 1.05 0.95
C GLU A 319 16.23 1.82 0.98
N GLY A 320 16.80 2.00 2.17
CA GLY A 320 18.03 2.75 2.40
C GLY A 320 17.86 3.89 3.39
N ALA A 321 18.75 4.89 3.27
CA ALA A 321 18.70 6.13 4.03
C ALA A 321 17.41 6.91 3.70
N PRO A 322 16.86 7.70 4.64
CA PRO A 322 15.60 8.39 4.41
C PRO A 322 15.67 9.34 3.22
N GLU A 323 16.80 10.00 2.99
CA GLU A 323 17.02 10.92 1.87
C GLU A 323 16.96 10.17 0.53
N ASP A 324 17.61 9.01 0.44
CA ASP A 324 17.59 8.15 -0.74
C ASP A 324 16.17 7.64 -1.05
N VAL A 325 15.42 7.27 0.00
CA VAL A 325 14.04 6.79 -0.11
C VAL A 325 13.15 7.89 -0.68
N VAL A 326 13.20 9.09 -0.11
CA VAL A 326 12.39 10.23 -0.56
C VAL A 326 12.78 10.64 -1.99
N ALA A 327 14.07 10.76 -2.28
CA ALA A 327 14.55 11.10 -3.62
C ALA A 327 14.10 10.06 -4.67
N ARG A 328 14.17 8.77 -4.33
CA ARG A 328 13.72 7.68 -5.20
C ARG A 328 12.23 7.74 -5.45
N VAL A 329 11.41 7.94 -4.41
CA VAL A 329 9.95 8.05 -4.55
C VAL A 329 9.59 9.24 -5.43
N VAL A 330 10.16 10.42 -5.15
CA VAL A 330 9.87 11.65 -5.91
C VAL A 330 10.24 11.50 -7.38
N TRP A 331 11.45 11.02 -7.69
CA TRP A 331 11.97 10.93 -9.05
C TRP A 331 11.73 9.61 -9.76
N ALA A 332 10.96 8.69 -9.17
CA ALA A 332 10.66 7.42 -9.81
C ALA A 332 9.93 7.62 -11.13
N GLY A 333 10.57 7.18 -12.21
CA GLY A 333 10.01 6.96 -13.53
C GLY A 333 10.29 5.54 -14.02
N ARG A 334 9.80 5.19 -15.20
CA ARG A 334 10.13 3.91 -15.85
C ARG A 334 10.45 4.11 -17.31
N LEU A 335 11.43 3.36 -17.79
CA LEU A 335 11.77 3.23 -19.21
C LEU A 335 11.40 1.81 -19.65
N TYR A 336 10.70 1.71 -20.78
CA TYR A 336 10.32 0.47 -21.43
C TYR A 336 10.96 0.45 -22.82
N ARG A 337 11.56 -0.68 -23.16
CA ARG A 337 11.94 -1.02 -24.54
C ARG A 337 10.78 -1.84 -25.11
N LEU A 338 10.11 -1.28 -26.12
CA LEU A 338 8.94 -1.89 -26.75
C LEU A 338 9.39 -2.80 -27.88
#